data_AF-A0A534KHW3-F1
#
_entry.id   AF-A0A534KHW3-F1
#
_cell.length_a   1.000
_cell.length_b   1.000
_cell.length_c   1.000
_cell.angle_alpha   90.00
_cell.angle_beta   90.00
_cell.angle_gamma   90.00
#
_symmetry.space_group_name_H-M   'P 1'
#
loop_
_entity.id
_entity.type
_entity.pdbx_description
1 polymer ?
#
loop_
_entity_poly.entity_id
_entity_poly.type
_entity_poly.pdbx_seq_one_letter_code
_entity_poly.pdbx_strand_id
1 'polypeptide(L)'
;MPAIAFDSKEFHSGVHMPFFAPIGLAVETREGGRFKTAYDTAMQAAFEKRKALRRRRAYSFATLVDFFGENASKIADKFLEIVVDEVSHVWFFHTQVSAVNTPFIYSRGKKRALPPLDYMKLHSQSYPSWCAWLWSREAGRPSTAILLDAFQGAETNAWNELKLHRPLVFHKGDEVNPLISTADVLLARAGEALKDRSLRDSVIEKVLEDMGFPGTSMFIGQPHYRDITEISPLPISIRDYVYHPMMFILHEDRPRGVDWDEWDRQRFLAEVTDVPVNSAFDNNTGFKAFDLDQDGTLLNPRKDLIFLYGPDGEAKKEKLKTLYRIDEANFREIV
;
A
#
# COMPACT_ATOMS: atom_id res chain seq x y z
N MET A 1 -1.49 0.94 -21.07
CA MET A 1 -1.05 2.23 -20.49
C MET A 1 0.03 1.93 -19.47
N PRO A 2 1.12 2.73 -19.41
CA PRO A 2 2.11 2.63 -18.34
C PRO A 2 1.46 2.90 -16.99
N ALA A 3 1.90 2.18 -15.97
CA ALA A 3 1.47 2.39 -14.61
C ALA A 3 2.66 2.29 -13.67
N ILE A 4 2.58 3.03 -12.57
CA ILE A 4 3.54 2.98 -11.48
C ILE A 4 2.77 2.78 -10.18
N ALA A 5 3.18 1.80 -9.37
CA ALA A 5 2.61 1.61 -8.04
C ALA A 5 3.65 1.96 -6.98
N PHE A 6 3.20 2.57 -5.89
CA PHE A 6 4.03 2.93 -4.75
C PHE A 6 3.60 2.19 -3.51
N ASP A 7 4.57 1.78 -2.73
CA ASP A 7 4.37 1.29 -1.37
C ASP A 7 5.48 1.82 -0.43
N SER A 8 5.26 1.73 0.88
CA SER A 8 6.22 2.15 1.89
C SER A 8 6.17 1.29 3.14
N LYS A 9 7.30 1.24 3.85
CA LYS A 9 7.37 0.61 5.17
C LYS A 9 8.29 1.36 6.11
N GLU A 10 8.11 1.11 7.40
CA GLU A 10 9.08 1.47 8.42
C GLU A 10 10.31 0.57 8.29
N PHE A 11 11.49 1.18 8.20
CA PHE A 11 12.77 0.48 8.17
C PHE A 11 13.51 0.69 9.48
N HIS A 12 13.88 -0.43 10.08
CA HIS A 12 14.64 -0.50 11.32
C HIS A 12 15.95 -1.22 11.08
N SER A 13 17.06 -0.61 11.50
CA SER A 13 18.39 -1.24 11.45
C SER A 13 19.23 -0.90 12.68
N GLY A 14 20.37 -1.58 12.82
CA GLY A 14 21.33 -1.35 13.89
C GLY A 14 20.96 -2.03 15.21
N VAL A 15 21.81 -2.97 15.65
CA VAL A 15 21.63 -3.68 16.92
C VAL A 15 21.92 -2.77 18.13
N HIS A 16 22.87 -1.84 17.99
CA HIS A 16 23.37 -1.02 19.11
C HIS A 16 22.88 0.43 19.09
N MET A 17 22.57 0.97 17.91
CA MET A 17 21.93 2.27 17.75
C MET A 17 20.71 2.10 16.86
N PRO A 18 19.49 2.03 17.43
CA PRO A 18 18.30 1.78 16.65
C PRO A 18 18.12 2.92 15.64
N PHE A 19 18.27 2.59 14.37
CA PHE A 19 17.97 3.47 13.26
C PHE A 19 16.52 3.26 12.84
N PHE A 20 15.84 4.36 12.55
CA PHE A 20 14.49 4.36 12.01
C PHE A 20 14.44 5.31 10.84
N ALA A 21 13.87 4.82 9.74
CA ALA A 21 13.47 5.65 8.62
C ALA A 21 12.30 4.98 7.90
N PRO A 22 11.28 5.72 7.45
CA PRO A 22 10.44 5.20 6.39
C PRO A 22 11.26 5.10 5.10
N ILE A 23 11.05 4.00 4.39
CA ILE A 23 11.53 3.78 3.02
C ILE A 23 10.32 3.46 2.15
N GLY A 24 10.44 3.78 0.87
CA GLY A 24 9.39 3.54 -0.11
C GLY A 24 9.98 2.98 -1.38
N LEU A 25 9.13 2.36 -2.18
CA LEU A 25 9.52 1.83 -3.46
C LEU A 25 8.38 2.00 -4.45
N ALA A 26 8.74 2.29 -5.69
CA ALA A 26 7.79 2.30 -6.78
C ALA A 26 8.24 1.38 -7.92
N VAL A 27 7.28 0.65 -8.47
CA VAL A 27 7.49 -0.25 -9.61
C VAL A 27 6.79 0.33 -10.83
N GLU A 28 7.56 0.71 -11.84
CA GLU A 28 7.04 1.23 -13.12
C GLU A 28 6.97 0.12 -14.15
N THR A 29 5.85 0.02 -14.87
CA THR A 29 5.62 -0.95 -15.95
C THR A 29 5.41 -0.26 -17.28
N ARG A 30 5.77 -0.93 -18.37
CA ARG A 30 5.48 -0.45 -19.74
C ARG A 30 4.00 -0.58 -20.10
N GLU A 31 3.39 -1.68 -19.66
CA GLU A 31 2.00 -2.02 -20.01
C GLU A 31 1.30 -2.77 -18.87
N GLY A 32 0.39 -2.10 -18.15
CA GLY A 32 -0.26 -2.68 -16.97
C GLY A 32 -1.10 -3.94 -17.25
N GLY A 33 -1.72 -4.06 -18.43
CA GLY A 33 -2.53 -5.24 -18.78
C GLY A 33 -1.70 -6.51 -18.90
N ARG A 34 -0.57 -6.44 -19.61
CA ARG A 34 0.40 -7.53 -19.73
C ARG A 34 1.02 -7.89 -18.37
N PHE A 35 1.30 -6.89 -17.55
CA PHE A 35 1.86 -7.09 -16.22
C PHE A 35 0.98 -7.96 -15.31
N LYS A 36 -0.35 -7.78 -15.30
CA LYS A 36 -1.27 -8.60 -14.48
C LYS A 36 -1.15 -10.09 -14.81
N THR A 37 -1.11 -10.44 -16.09
CA THR A 37 -0.96 -11.84 -16.54
C THR A 37 0.41 -12.42 -16.17
N ALA A 38 1.47 -11.63 -16.33
CA ALA A 38 2.82 -12.06 -15.97
C ALA A 38 2.98 -12.25 -14.46
N TYR A 39 2.44 -11.33 -13.66
CA TYR A 39 2.37 -11.43 -12.21
C TYR A 39 1.67 -12.73 -11.78
N ASP A 40 0.48 -13.00 -12.33
CA ASP A 40 -0.30 -14.19 -11.97
C ASP A 40 0.47 -15.49 -12.29
N THR A 41 1.14 -15.51 -13.45
CA THR A 41 1.98 -16.63 -13.89
C THR A 41 3.19 -16.81 -12.98
N ALA A 42 3.87 -15.72 -12.63
CA ALA A 42 5.04 -15.70 -11.76
C ALA A 42 4.71 -16.19 -10.34
N MET A 43 3.59 -15.72 -9.78
CA MET A 43 3.07 -16.20 -8.50
C MET A 43 2.74 -17.69 -8.53
N GLN A 44 2.02 -18.16 -9.54
CA GLN A 44 1.71 -19.57 -9.68
C GLN A 44 2.98 -20.43 -9.70
N ALA A 45 3.96 -20.06 -10.54
CA ALA A 45 5.22 -20.77 -10.66
C ALA A 45 6.04 -20.77 -9.35
N ALA A 46 6.04 -19.66 -8.61
CA ALA A 46 6.72 -19.56 -7.32
C ALA A 46 6.13 -20.53 -6.28
N PHE A 47 4.80 -20.67 -6.25
CA PHE A 47 4.09 -21.59 -5.35
C PHE A 47 4.28 -23.06 -5.74
N GLU A 48 4.17 -23.37 -7.05
CA GLU A 48 4.36 -24.73 -7.56
C GLU A 48 5.75 -25.27 -7.27
N LYS A 49 6.79 -24.44 -7.43
CA LYS A 49 8.19 -24.80 -7.08
C LYS A 49 8.34 -25.20 -5.61
N ARG A 50 7.47 -24.70 -4.73
CA ARG A 50 7.46 -25.00 -3.29
C ARG A 50 6.41 -26.03 -2.89
N LYS A 51 5.66 -26.60 -3.85
CA LYS A 51 4.53 -27.51 -3.61
C LYS A 51 3.50 -26.92 -2.65
N ALA A 52 3.32 -25.60 -2.71
CA ALA A 52 2.35 -24.88 -1.89
C ALA A 52 1.04 -24.68 -2.66
N LEU A 53 -0.09 -24.71 -1.94
CA LEU A 53 -1.38 -24.34 -2.52
C LEU A 53 -1.51 -22.81 -2.55
N ARG A 54 -1.76 -22.26 -3.73
CA ARG A 54 -2.06 -20.84 -3.90
C ARG A 54 -3.55 -20.60 -3.63
N ARG A 55 -3.85 -19.89 -2.54
CA ARG A 55 -5.22 -19.54 -2.12
C ARG A 55 -5.73 -18.21 -2.71
N ARG A 56 -4.81 -17.27 -2.90
CA ARG A 56 -5.11 -15.89 -3.33
C ARG A 56 -4.43 -15.55 -4.65
N ARG A 57 -5.02 -14.60 -5.36
CA ARG A 57 -4.50 -14.10 -6.64
C ARG A 57 -3.39 -13.07 -6.44
N ALA A 58 -3.43 -12.25 -5.39
CA ALA A 58 -2.32 -11.39 -5.00
C ALA A 58 -1.98 -11.57 -3.52
N TYR A 59 -0.76 -11.15 -3.16
CA TYR A 59 -0.20 -11.31 -1.82
C TYR A 59 0.63 -10.08 -1.44
N SER A 60 0.35 -9.50 -0.29
CA SER A 60 1.37 -8.71 0.39
C SER A 60 2.44 -9.65 0.97
N PHE A 61 3.63 -9.12 1.22
CA PHE A 61 4.72 -9.85 1.84
C PHE A 61 4.34 -10.29 3.26
N ALA A 62 3.56 -9.47 3.98
CA ALA A 62 3.00 -9.86 5.27
C ALA A 62 2.12 -11.11 5.13
N THR A 63 1.21 -11.16 4.15
CA THR A 63 0.39 -12.36 3.90
C THR A 63 1.25 -13.58 3.51
N LEU A 64 2.33 -13.39 2.75
CA LEU A 64 3.27 -14.49 2.45
C LEU A 64 3.93 -15.02 3.73
N VAL A 65 4.35 -14.14 4.65
CA VAL A 65 4.92 -14.53 5.95
C VAL A 65 3.89 -15.27 6.79
N ASP A 66 2.65 -14.79 6.86
CA ASP A 66 1.59 -15.43 7.64
C ASP A 66 1.29 -16.84 7.14
N PHE A 67 1.27 -17.07 5.82
CA PHE A 67 0.96 -18.38 5.25
C PHE A 67 2.16 -19.33 5.17
N PHE A 68 3.39 -18.82 5.02
CA PHE A 68 4.55 -19.64 4.68
C PHE A 68 5.73 -19.52 5.64
N GLY A 69 5.64 -18.63 6.64
CA GLY A 69 6.69 -18.38 7.63
C GLY A 69 8.05 -18.13 6.97
N GLU A 70 9.05 -18.89 7.37
CA GLU A 70 10.43 -18.79 6.86
C GLU A 70 10.56 -19.06 5.35
N ASN A 71 9.55 -19.66 4.71
CA ASN A 71 9.56 -19.88 3.26
C ASN A 71 9.04 -18.67 2.44
N ALA A 72 8.49 -17.64 3.09
CA ALA A 72 7.97 -16.45 2.40
C ALA A 72 9.02 -15.77 1.53
N SER A 73 10.21 -15.50 2.08
CA SER A 73 11.35 -14.91 1.34
C SER A 73 11.73 -15.72 0.10
N LYS A 74 11.71 -17.04 0.21
CA LYS A 74 12.03 -17.96 -0.89
C LYS A 74 11.00 -17.98 -2.01
N ILE A 75 9.72 -17.72 -1.68
CA ILE A 75 8.63 -17.57 -2.64
C ILE A 75 8.76 -16.20 -3.32
N ALA A 76 8.94 -15.14 -2.51
CA ALA A 76 9.14 -13.77 -2.98
C ALA A 76 10.33 -13.65 -3.94
N ASP A 77 11.49 -14.23 -3.60
CA ASP A 77 12.67 -14.19 -4.46
C ASP A 77 12.41 -14.86 -5.81
N LYS A 78 11.72 -16.02 -5.81
CA LYS A 78 11.39 -16.71 -7.07
C LYS A 78 10.38 -15.93 -7.92
N PHE A 79 9.43 -15.28 -7.28
CA PHE A 79 8.49 -14.41 -7.96
C PHE A 79 9.17 -13.22 -8.61
N LEU A 80 10.03 -12.51 -7.85
CA LEU A 80 10.75 -11.34 -8.34
C LEU A 80 11.67 -11.70 -9.51
N GLU A 81 12.34 -12.86 -9.45
CA GLU A 81 13.16 -13.41 -10.55
C GLU A 81 12.37 -13.58 -11.86
N ILE A 82 11.06 -13.87 -11.79
CA ILE A 82 10.22 -14.08 -12.98
C ILE A 82 9.59 -12.76 -13.45
N VAL A 83 9.14 -11.90 -12.53
CA VAL A 83 8.40 -10.68 -12.88
C VAL A 83 9.31 -9.53 -13.34
N VAL A 84 10.62 -9.62 -13.07
CA VAL A 84 11.61 -8.57 -13.36
C VAL A 84 11.58 -8.09 -14.82
N ASP A 85 11.37 -8.99 -15.78
CA ASP A 85 11.35 -8.67 -17.22
C ASP A 85 10.16 -7.75 -17.63
N GLU A 86 9.14 -7.66 -16.78
CA GLU A 86 7.96 -6.84 -17.00
C GLU A 86 8.05 -5.49 -16.27
N VAL A 87 9.05 -5.32 -15.41
CA VAL A 87 9.34 -4.06 -14.70
C VAL A 87 10.28 -3.22 -15.54
N SER A 88 9.84 -2.01 -15.92
CA SER A 88 10.69 -1.08 -16.67
C SER A 88 11.68 -0.33 -15.81
N HIS A 89 11.31 0.01 -14.58
CA HIS A 89 12.14 0.79 -13.66
C HIS A 89 11.65 0.63 -12.22
N VAL A 90 12.57 0.70 -11.27
CA VAL A 90 12.30 0.76 -9.84
C VAL A 90 12.80 2.08 -9.29
N TRP A 91 11.93 2.79 -8.58
CA TRP A 91 12.29 4.02 -7.88
C TRP A 91 12.31 3.73 -6.39
N PHE A 92 13.46 3.85 -5.74
CA PHE A 92 13.59 3.59 -4.31
C PHE A 92 13.69 4.91 -3.56
N PHE A 93 12.84 5.11 -2.58
CA PHE A 93 12.75 6.33 -1.80
C PHE A 93 13.29 6.07 -0.41
N HIS A 94 14.17 6.95 0.08
CA HIS A 94 14.69 6.84 1.43
C HIS A 94 14.73 8.20 2.11
N THR A 95 14.60 8.17 3.43
CA THR A 95 14.82 9.34 4.28
C THR A 95 15.94 9.05 5.25
N GLN A 96 16.86 10.00 5.40
CA GLN A 96 17.89 9.98 6.43
C GLN A 96 17.98 11.38 7.04
N VAL A 97 17.64 11.49 8.32
CA VAL A 97 17.74 12.77 9.04
C VAL A 97 18.81 12.65 10.13
N SER A 98 19.86 13.45 10.01
CA SER A 98 20.86 13.59 11.07
C SER A 98 20.27 14.43 12.19
N ALA A 99 20.00 13.81 13.34
CA ALA A 99 19.52 14.52 14.54
C ALA A 99 20.53 15.56 15.05
N VAL A 100 21.83 15.41 14.71
CA VAL A 100 22.88 16.39 15.04
C VAL A 100 22.70 17.67 14.21
N ASN A 101 22.46 17.52 12.91
CA ASN A 101 22.36 18.67 11.99
C ASN A 101 20.95 19.24 11.91
N THR A 102 19.94 18.46 12.29
CA THR A 102 18.53 18.83 12.25
C THR A 102 17.90 18.39 13.57
N PRO A 103 18.11 19.11 14.67
CA PRO A 103 17.60 18.71 15.98
C PRO A 103 16.07 18.78 16.06
N PHE A 104 15.45 19.63 15.23
CA PHE A 104 14.00 19.80 15.18
C PHE A 104 13.51 20.03 13.75
N ILE A 105 12.34 19.47 13.45
CA ILE A 105 11.55 19.75 12.25
C ILE A 105 10.27 20.46 12.71
N TYR A 106 10.00 21.61 12.09
CA TYR A 106 8.84 22.42 12.41
C TYR A 106 7.63 21.94 11.60
N SER A 107 6.53 21.61 12.28
CA SER A 107 5.25 21.19 11.70
C SER A 107 4.11 22.16 12.03
N ARG A 108 3.00 22.06 11.28
CA ARG A 108 1.79 22.89 11.41
C ARG A 108 2.05 24.38 11.28
N GLY A 109 2.75 24.78 10.22
CA GLY A 109 3.13 26.17 10.01
C GLY A 109 4.02 26.73 11.12
N LYS A 110 4.98 25.93 11.59
CA LYS A 110 5.94 26.24 12.67
C LYS A 110 5.36 26.33 14.08
N LYS A 111 4.14 25.85 14.31
CA LYS A 111 3.52 25.82 15.65
C LYS A 111 4.01 24.67 16.53
N ARG A 112 4.57 23.61 15.92
CA ARG A 112 5.07 22.43 16.62
C ARG A 112 6.49 22.13 16.17
N ALA A 113 7.43 21.99 17.09
CA ALA A 113 8.77 21.47 16.79
C ALA A 113 8.83 20.01 17.23
N LEU A 114 9.24 19.12 16.33
CA LEU A 114 9.36 17.69 16.59
C LEU A 114 10.81 17.26 16.40
N PRO A 115 11.35 16.40 17.27
CA PRO A 115 12.57 15.65 16.96
C PRO A 115 12.38 14.88 15.64
N PRO A 116 13.43 14.70 14.83
CA PRO A 116 13.33 14.01 13.54
C PRO A 116 12.67 12.64 13.61
N LEU A 117 13.03 11.83 14.62
CA LEU A 117 12.46 10.50 14.77
C LEU A 117 10.93 10.54 14.95
N ASP A 118 10.45 11.45 15.80
CA ASP A 118 9.01 11.60 16.06
C ASP A 118 8.29 12.16 14.83
N TYR A 119 8.94 13.07 14.10
CA TYR A 119 8.43 13.55 12.81
C TYR A 119 8.30 12.41 11.79
N MET A 120 9.35 11.60 11.62
CA MET A 120 9.32 10.49 10.67
C MET A 120 8.27 9.44 11.03
N LYS A 121 8.10 9.12 12.33
CA LYS A 121 7.07 8.20 12.81
C LYS A 121 5.66 8.73 12.61
N LEU A 122 5.45 10.03 12.85
CA LEU A 122 4.15 10.67 12.63
C LEU A 122 3.70 10.57 11.17
N HIS A 123 4.65 10.50 10.25
CA HIS A 123 4.39 10.55 8.81
C HIS A 123 4.62 9.24 8.07
N SER A 124 4.97 8.15 8.75
CA SER A 124 5.28 6.86 8.10
C SER A 124 4.10 6.35 7.27
N GLN A 125 2.87 6.49 7.77
CA GLN A 125 1.66 6.09 7.05
C GLN A 125 1.36 6.95 5.82
N SER A 126 1.88 8.19 5.74
CA SER A 126 1.68 9.09 4.60
C SER A 126 2.80 8.99 3.56
N TYR A 127 3.85 8.23 3.87
CA TYR A 127 5.06 8.15 3.06
C TYR A 127 4.85 7.67 1.61
N PRO A 128 3.88 6.78 1.28
CA PRO A 128 3.61 6.43 -0.12
C PRO A 128 3.22 7.66 -0.95
N SER A 129 2.46 8.59 -0.36
CA SER A 129 2.08 9.84 -1.03
C SER A 129 3.28 10.76 -1.28
N TRP A 130 4.26 10.77 -0.38
CA TRP A 130 5.48 11.55 -0.56
C TRP A 130 6.38 10.97 -1.66
N CYS A 131 6.46 9.64 -1.72
CA CYS A 131 7.16 8.93 -2.79
C CYS A 131 6.54 9.25 -4.16
N ALA A 132 5.22 9.14 -4.27
CA ALA A 132 4.50 9.45 -5.50
C ALA A 132 4.60 10.92 -5.91
N TRP A 133 4.55 11.84 -4.95
CA TRP A 133 4.77 13.27 -5.21
C TRP A 133 6.16 13.53 -5.77
N LEU A 134 7.22 13.05 -5.10
CA LEU A 134 8.59 13.31 -5.53
C LEU A 134 8.84 12.70 -6.91
N TRP A 135 8.38 11.47 -7.15
CA TRP A 135 8.44 10.88 -8.48
C TRP A 135 7.71 11.72 -9.52
N SER A 136 6.48 12.17 -9.23
CA SER A 136 5.68 12.96 -10.17
C SER A 136 6.38 14.26 -10.55
N ARG A 137 7.12 14.86 -9.61
CA ARG A 137 7.86 16.10 -9.81
C ARG A 137 9.16 15.91 -10.59
N GLU A 138 9.94 14.87 -10.29
CA GLU A 138 11.30 14.70 -10.82
C GLU A 138 11.36 13.81 -12.07
N ALA A 139 10.48 12.83 -12.18
CA ALA A 139 10.50 11.79 -13.22
C ALA A 139 9.13 11.49 -13.86
N GLY A 140 8.08 12.16 -13.37
CA GLY A 140 6.70 11.90 -13.73
C GLY A 140 6.43 12.07 -15.22
N ARG A 141 5.53 11.24 -15.74
CA ARG A 141 5.11 11.27 -17.14
C ARG A 141 3.59 11.51 -17.22
N PRO A 142 3.09 12.45 -18.05
CA PRO A 142 1.67 12.82 -18.06
C PRO A 142 0.66 11.68 -18.28
N SER A 143 1.06 10.58 -18.91
CA SER A 143 0.20 9.46 -19.28
C SER A 143 0.36 8.20 -18.39
N THR A 144 1.14 8.28 -17.32
CA THR A 144 1.38 7.14 -16.44
C THR A 144 0.36 7.15 -15.30
N ALA A 145 -0.37 6.04 -15.12
CA ALA A 145 -1.28 5.89 -14.00
C ALA A 145 -0.49 5.73 -12.69
N ILE A 146 -0.79 6.57 -11.70
CA ILE A 146 -0.19 6.51 -10.36
C ILE A 146 -1.11 5.67 -9.46
N LEU A 147 -0.63 4.54 -8.98
CA LEU A 147 -1.35 3.63 -8.10
C LEU A 147 -0.75 3.72 -6.69
N LEU A 148 -1.61 3.91 -5.70
CA LEU A 148 -1.22 3.99 -4.29
C LEU A 148 -2.01 2.96 -3.50
N ASP A 149 -1.39 2.34 -2.49
CA ASP A 149 -2.17 1.73 -1.42
C ASP A 149 -2.84 2.82 -0.57
N ALA A 150 -3.89 2.45 0.17
CA ALA A 150 -4.56 3.33 1.09
C ALA A 150 -3.59 3.79 2.18
N PHE A 151 -3.50 5.11 2.35
CA PHE A 151 -2.57 5.75 3.26
C PHE A 151 -3.32 6.74 4.14
N GLN A 152 -2.69 7.13 5.25
CA GLN A 152 -3.23 8.11 6.19
C GLN A 152 -2.17 9.17 6.48
N GLY A 153 -2.60 10.42 6.64
CA GLY A 153 -1.70 11.54 6.88
C GLY A 153 -2.45 12.84 7.04
N ALA A 154 -1.71 13.90 7.35
CA ALA A 154 -2.21 15.26 7.37
C ALA A 154 -1.93 15.98 6.05
N GLU A 155 -2.71 17.01 5.74
CA GLU A 155 -2.55 17.82 4.53
C GLU A 155 -1.15 18.48 4.42
N THR A 156 -0.53 18.37 3.25
CA THR A 156 0.82 18.87 2.92
C THR A 156 0.81 19.58 1.56
N ASN A 157 1.85 20.37 1.24
CA ASN A 157 1.98 20.92 -0.12
C ASN A 157 2.25 19.81 -1.15
N ALA A 158 3.02 18.79 -0.75
CA ALA A 158 3.29 17.61 -1.56
C ALA A 158 1.98 16.92 -2.01
N TRP A 159 1.03 16.72 -1.09
CA TRP A 159 -0.28 16.18 -1.44
C TRP A 159 -1.08 17.11 -2.37
N ASN A 160 -1.06 18.42 -2.11
CA ASN A 160 -1.75 19.40 -2.94
C ASN A 160 -1.25 19.44 -4.40
N GLU A 161 0.02 19.15 -4.62
CA GLU A 161 0.60 18.99 -5.96
C GLU A 161 0.27 17.61 -6.54
N LEU A 162 0.47 16.53 -5.79
CA LEU A 162 0.24 15.15 -6.25
C LEU A 162 -1.21 14.95 -6.73
N LYS A 163 -2.18 15.51 -6.02
CA LYS A 163 -3.60 15.32 -6.33
C LYS A 163 -3.99 15.85 -7.73
N LEU A 164 -3.21 16.78 -8.28
CA LEU A 164 -3.39 17.27 -9.66
C LEU A 164 -3.12 16.17 -10.71
N HIS A 165 -2.31 15.17 -10.35
CA HIS A 165 -2.03 13.99 -11.18
C HIS A 165 -3.11 12.90 -11.06
N ARG A 166 -4.15 13.11 -10.23
CA ARG A 166 -5.27 12.17 -10.01
C ARG A 166 -4.79 10.75 -9.70
N PRO A 167 -4.03 10.55 -8.61
CA PRO A 167 -3.62 9.21 -8.20
C PRO A 167 -4.84 8.32 -7.94
N LEU A 168 -4.67 7.02 -8.14
CA LEU A 168 -5.68 6.00 -7.89
C LEU A 168 -5.31 5.27 -6.60
N VAL A 169 -6.12 5.44 -5.56
CA VAL A 169 -5.91 4.85 -4.24
C VAL A 169 -6.72 3.57 -4.12
N PHE A 170 -6.03 2.45 -3.90
CA PHE A 170 -6.63 1.14 -3.68
C PHE A 170 -6.62 0.83 -2.19
N HIS A 171 -7.77 0.53 -1.60
CA HIS A 171 -7.80 -0.06 -0.26
C HIS A 171 -7.31 -1.50 -0.31
N LYS A 172 -6.31 -1.83 0.52
CA LYS A 172 -5.64 -3.15 0.53
C LYS A 172 -5.02 -3.46 -0.84
N GLY A 173 -4.41 -2.43 -1.43
CA GLY A 173 -3.81 -2.50 -2.76
C GLY A 173 -2.71 -3.56 -2.85
N ASP A 174 -1.93 -3.70 -1.79
CA ASP A 174 -0.93 -4.76 -1.60
C ASP A 174 -1.48 -6.19 -1.70
N GLU A 175 -2.75 -6.40 -1.35
CA GLU A 175 -3.42 -7.70 -1.39
C GLU A 175 -4.24 -7.97 -2.66
N VAL A 176 -4.54 -6.96 -3.49
CA VAL A 176 -5.45 -7.10 -4.66
C VAL A 176 -4.94 -6.52 -5.96
N ASN A 177 -4.02 -5.56 -5.92
CA ASN A 177 -3.44 -4.98 -7.12
C ASN A 177 -2.07 -5.63 -7.39
N PRO A 178 -1.88 -6.30 -8.54
CA PRO A 178 -0.61 -6.96 -8.88
C PRO A 178 0.62 -6.05 -8.75
N LEU A 179 0.49 -4.78 -9.13
CA LEU A 179 1.62 -3.86 -9.18
C LEU A 179 1.96 -3.30 -7.81
N ILE A 180 0.96 -2.95 -6.99
CA ILE A 180 1.16 -2.56 -5.59
C ILE A 180 1.74 -3.74 -4.78
N SER A 181 1.18 -4.94 -4.95
CA SER A 181 1.73 -6.19 -4.37
C SER A 181 3.20 -6.41 -4.75
N THR A 182 3.57 -6.16 -6.01
CA THR A 182 4.97 -6.28 -6.46
C THR A 182 5.85 -5.24 -5.78
N ALA A 183 5.37 -4.00 -5.61
CA ALA A 183 6.10 -2.95 -4.91
C ALA A 183 6.34 -3.31 -3.44
N ASP A 184 5.31 -3.79 -2.73
CA ASP A 184 5.42 -4.25 -1.34
C ASP A 184 6.40 -5.43 -1.20
N VAL A 185 6.24 -6.48 -2.02
CA VAL A 185 7.15 -7.64 -1.98
C VAL A 185 8.59 -7.24 -2.28
N LEU A 186 8.82 -6.43 -3.32
CA LEU A 186 10.15 -5.95 -3.65
C LEU A 186 10.74 -5.06 -2.55
N LEU A 187 9.95 -4.17 -1.95
CA LEU A 187 10.35 -3.32 -0.84
C LEU A 187 10.71 -4.13 0.41
N ALA A 188 9.97 -5.21 0.67
CA ALA A 188 10.28 -6.16 1.73
C ALA A 188 11.69 -6.72 1.55
N ARG A 189 11.95 -7.32 0.38
CA ARG A 189 13.22 -7.98 0.03
C ARG A 189 14.40 -7.00 -0.05
N ALA A 190 14.23 -5.85 -0.70
CA ALA A 190 15.25 -4.81 -0.76
C ALA A 190 15.60 -4.28 0.63
N GLY A 191 14.60 -4.07 1.49
CA GLY A 191 14.82 -3.65 2.87
C GLY A 191 15.58 -4.70 3.70
N GLU A 192 15.34 -5.99 3.49
CA GLU A 192 16.15 -7.04 4.14
C GLU A 192 17.62 -7.00 3.68
N ALA A 193 17.86 -6.84 2.37
CA ALA A 193 19.21 -6.70 1.84
C ALA A 193 19.95 -5.45 2.34
N LEU A 194 19.21 -4.41 2.77
CA LEU A 194 19.73 -3.16 3.32
C LEU A 194 19.89 -3.15 4.84
N LYS A 195 19.40 -4.16 5.57
CA LYS A 195 19.29 -4.15 7.04
C LYS A 195 20.60 -3.84 7.78
N ASP A 196 21.74 -4.25 7.23
CA ASP A 196 23.07 -4.00 7.80
C ASP A 196 23.94 -3.10 6.90
N ARG A 197 23.30 -2.30 6.03
CA ARG A 197 23.96 -1.42 5.06
C ARG A 197 23.51 0.03 5.26
N SER A 198 24.26 0.97 4.70
CA SER A 198 23.86 2.39 4.66
C SER A 198 22.78 2.62 3.60
N LEU A 199 21.77 3.46 3.87
CA LEU A 199 20.80 3.94 2.87
C LEU A 199 21.39 5.05 1.97
N ARG A 200 22.60 4.84 1.45
CA ARG A 200 23.18 5.73 0.43
C ARG A 200 22.69 5.32 -0.95
N ASP A 201 22.51 6.28 -1.85
CA ASP A 201 21.99 6.04 -3.20
C ASP A 201 22.74 4.90 -3.91
N SER A 202 24.07 4.95 -3.93
CA SER A 202 24.89 3.92 -4.58
C SER A 202 24.75 2.52 -3.97
N VAL A 203 24.44 2.41 -2.68
CA VAL A 203 24.22 1.12 -2.01
C VAL A 203 22.83 0.58 -2.35
N ILE A 204 21.82 1.44 -2.36
CA ILE A 204 20.45 1.11 -2.73
C ILE A 204 20.39 0.65 -4.19
N GLU A 205 20.98 1.44 -5.09
CA GLU A 205 21.03 1.12 -6.52
C GLU A 205 21.77 -0.19 -6.78
N LYS A 206 22.85 -0.45 -6.04
CA LYS A 206 23.56 -1.73 -6.12
C LYS A 206 22.69 -2.91 -5.65
N VAL A 207 21.92 -2.74 -4.58
CA VAL A 207 20.96 -3.78 -4.12
C VAL A 207 19.92 -4.07 -5.19
N LEU A 208 19.37 -3.03 -5.84
CA LEU A 208 18.40 -3.23 -6.93
C LEU A 208 19.03 -3.92 -8.14
N GLU A 209 20.24 -3.53 -8.53
CA GLU A 209 21.01 -4.17 -9.60
C GLU A 209 21.27 -5.65 -9.28
N ASP A 210 21.70 -5.98 -8.06
CA ASP A 210 21.95 -7.35 -7.62
C ASP A 210 20.66 -8.21 -7.62
N MET A 211 19.49 -7.58 -7.48
CA MET A 211 18.17 -8.21 -7.60
C MET A 211 17.67 -8.28 -9.05
N GLY A 212 18.43 -7.74 -10.02
CA GLY A 212 18.10 -7.73 -11.45
C GLY A 212 17.23 -6.56 -11.91
N PHE A 213 16.91 -5.59 -11.02
CA PHE A 213 16.03 -4.48 -11.35
C PHE A 213 16.80 -3.23 -11.78
N PRO A 214 16.45 -2.60 -12.91
CA PRO A 214 16.93 -1.25 -13.21
C PRO A 214 16.36 -0.28 -12.18
N GLY A 215 17.23 0.39 -11.42
CA GLY A 215 16.83 1.12 -10.22
C GLY A 215 17.43 2.51 -10.13
N THR A 216 16.70 3.44 -9.50
CA THR A 216 17.22 4.76 -9.10
C THR A 216 16.80 5.07 -7.68
N SER A 217 17.72 5.61 -6.90
CA SER A 217 17.44 6.07 -5.54
C SER A 217 17.03 7.54 -5.51
N MET A 218 16.08 7.88 -4.65
CA MET A 218 15.56 9.23 -4.43
C MET A 218 15.51 9.55 -2.93
N PHE A 219 16.13 10.67 -2.55
CA PHE A 219 16.14 11.13 -1.17
C PHE A 219 14.94 12.03 -0.85
N ILE A 220 14.18 11.69 0.19
CA ILE A 220 13.13 12.53 0.78
C ILE A 220 13.68 13.07 2.11
N GLY A 221 13.86 14.39 2.24
CA GLY A 221 14.48 14.95 3.45
C GLY A 221 14.53 16.47 3.46
N GLN A 222 15.65 17.04 3.94
CA GLN A 222 15.81 18.48 4.18
C GLN A 222 15.43 19.36 2.97
N PRO A 223 15.81 19.02 1.72
CA PRO A 223 15.41 19.80 0.55
C PRO A 223 13.88 19.88 0.35
N HIS A 224 13.14 18.91 0.90
CA HIS A 224 11.70 18.71 0.69
C HIS A 224 10.85 19.06 1.91
N TYR A 225 11.44 19.49 3.04
CA TYR A 225 10.67 19.75 4.27
C TYR A 225 9.57 20.77 4.10
N ARG A 226 9.76 21.79 3.27
CA ARG A 226 8.69 22.77 2.97
C ARG A 226 7.45 22.11 2.35
N ASP A 227 7.65 21.02 1.64
CA ASP A 227 6.60 20.38 0.85
C ASP A 227 5.90 19.27 1.63
N ILE A 228 6.67 18.45 2.37
CA ILE A 228 6.19 17.27 3.10
C ILE A 228 5.74 17.58 4.53
N THR A 229 5.94 18.80 5.02
CA THR A 229 5.48 19.22 6.35
C THR A 229 3.98 19.55 6.36
N GLU A 230 3.28 19.18 7.43
CA GLU A 230 1.86 19.51 7.63
C GLU A 230 1.60 21.02 7.53
N ILE A 231 0.72 21.38 6.61
CA ILE A 231 0.19 22.75 6.51
C ILE A 231 -1.13 22.91 7.28
N SER A 232 -1.82 21.80 7.58
CA SER A 232 -3.07 21.74 8.32
C SER A 232 -3.13 20.47 9.16
N PRO A 233 -3.78 20.49 10.35
CA PRO A 233 -3.99 19.29 11.16
C PRO A 233 -5.09 18.37 10.60
N LEU A 234 -5.79 18.80 9.54
CA LEU A 234 -6.84 17.99 8.93
C LEU A 234 -6.24 16.78 8.22
N PRO A 235 -6.88 15.60 8.32
CA PRO A 235 -6.45 14.43 7.60
C PRO A 235 -6.59 14.66 6.09
N ILE A 236 -5.72 14.03 5.32
CA ILE A 236 -5.82 13.98 3.85
C ILE A 236 -7.15 13.33 3.49
N SER A 237 -7.95 14.03 2.68
CA SER A 237 -9.14 13.42 2.09
C SER A 237 -8.78 12.67 0.82
N ILE A 238 -8.80 11.33 0.88
CA ILE A 238 -8.56 10.46 -0.28
C ILE A 238 -9.83 10.14 -1.07
N ARG A 239 -11.00 10.60 -0.62
CA ARG A 239 -12.32 10.23 -1.15
C ARG A 239 -12.42 10.30 -2.68
N ASP A 240 -11.96 11.41 -3.25
CA ASP A 240 -12.05 11.65 -4.71
C ASP A 240 -11.02 10.87 -5.52
N TYR A 241 -10.11 10.16 -4.84
CA TYR A 241 -8.98 9.42 -5.41
C TYR A 241 -9.12 7.91 -5.19
N VAL A 242 -10.08 7.47 -4.37
CA VAL A 242 -10.38 6.04 -4.20
C VAL A 242 -10.79 5.45 -5.55
N TYR A 243 -10.17 4.33 -5.90
CA TYR A 243 -10.49 3.61 -7.13
C TYR A 243 -11.83 2.87 -6.98
N HIS A 244 -12.80 3.23 -7.82
CA HIS A 244 -14.14 2.62 -7.86
C HIS A 244 -14.34 1.75 -9.12
N PRO A 245 -15.14 0.67 -9.08
CA PRO A 245 -15.89 0.17 -7.91
C PRO A 245 -14.95 -0.22 -6.78
N MET A 246 -15.41 -0.18 -5.53
CA MET A 246 -14.74 -0.73 -4.33
C MET A 246 -15.61 -1.82 -3.72
N MET A 247 -14.99 -2.85 -3.13
CA MET A 247 -15.71 -3.91 -2.43
C MET A 247 -15.76 -3.64 -0.92
N PHE A 248 -16.96 -3.46 -0.40
CA PHE A 248 -17.22 -3.31 1.02
C PHE A 248 -17.73 -4.62 1.59
N ILE A 249 -17.14 -5.08 2.69
CA ILE A 249 -17.59 -6.31 3.36
C ILE A 249 -18.32 -5.92 4.64
N LEU A 250 -19.61 -6.23 4.70
CA LEU A 250 -20.41 -6.14 5.92
C LEU A 250 -20.26 -7.42 6.69
N HIS A 251 -19.53 -7.33 7.79
CA HIS A 251 -19.29 -8.47 8.66
C HIS A 251 -20.13 -8.41 9.95
N GLU A 252 -20.10 -9.53 10.67
CA GLU A 252 -20.63 -9.71 12.02
C GLU A 252 -20.19 -8.62 12.98
N ASP A 253 -21.08 -8.18 13.87
CA ASP A 253 -20.70 -7.22 14.89
C ASP A 253 -19.58 -7.79 15.76
N ARG A 254 -18.56 -6.96 15.98
CA ARG A 254 -17.44 -7.33 16.85
C ARG A 254 -17.95 -7.56 18.27
N PRO A 255 -17.57 -8.65 18.94
CA PRO A 255 -17.82 -8.82 20.36
C PRO A 255 -17.26 -7.64 21.15
N ARG A 256 -17.99 -7.17 22.16
CA ARG A 256 -17.53 -6.08 23.02
C ARG A 256 -16.20 -6.47 23.68
N GLY A 257 -15.20 -5.61 23.56
CA GLY A 257 -13.90 -5.75 24.23
C GLY A 257 -12.83 -6.50 23.44
N VAL A 258 -13.12 -6.99 22.23
CA VAL A 258 -12.08 -7.51 21.32
C VAL A 258 -11.48 -6.35 20.55
N ASP A 259 -10.17 -6.35 20.30
CA ASP A 259 -9.51 -5.34 19.47
C ASP A 259 -9.89 -5.49 17.98
N TRP A 260 -9.96 -4.40 17.22
CA TRP A 260 -10.34 -4.46 15.80
C TRP A 260 -9.29 -5.17 14.95
N ASP A 261 -8.00 -4.91 15.19
CA ASP A 261 -6.92 -5.51 14.41
C ASP A 261 -6.81 -7.01 14.72
N GLU A 262 -7.03 -7.38 15.98
CA GLU A 262 -7.09 -8.78 16.41
C GLU A 262 -8.31 -9.50 15.80
N TRP A 263 -9.50 -8.88 15.83
CA TRP A 263 -10.72 -9.45 15.25
C TRP A 263 -10.63 -9.63 13.74
N ASP A 264 -10.15 -8.62 13.02
CA ASP A 264 -9.93 -8.69 11.57
C ASP A 264 -8.90 -9.78 11.24
N ARG A 265 -7.80 -9.87 11.99
CA ARG A 265 -6.81 -10.95 11.77
C ARG A 265 -7.40 -12.34 12.01
N GLN A 266 -8.13 -12.53 13.11
CA GLN A 266 -8.59 -13.86 13.51
C GLN A 266 -9.77 -14.37 12.67
N ARG A 267 -10.75 -13.53 12.35
CA ARG A 267 -11.96 -13.96 11.61
C ARG A 267 -11.93 -13.62 10.13
N PHE A 268 -11.47 -12.41 9.78
CA PHE A 268 -11.56 -11.93 8.42
C PHE A 268 -10.50 -12.60 7.55
N LEU A 269 -9.23 -12.59 7.97
CA LEU A 269 -8.12 -13.11 7.15
C LEU A 269 -8.05 -14.65 7.06
N ALA A 270 -8.57 -15.39 8.04
CA ALA A 270 -8.36 -16.83 8.12
C ALA A 270 -9.37 -17.69 7.32
N GLU A 271 -10.66 -17.32 7.32
CA GLU A 271 -11.74 -18.22 6.85
C GLU A 271 -12.58 -17.67 5.68
N VAL A 272 -12.69 -16.34 5.52
CA VAL A 272 -13.75 -15.71 4.70
C VAL A 272 -13.21 -14.89 3.53
N THR A 273 -12.00 -14.36 3.65
CA THR A 273 -11.49 -13.30 2.76
C THR A 273 -10.99 -13.77 1.41
N ASP A 274 -10.68 -15.05 1.20
CA ASP A 274 -10.09 -15.47 -0.08
C ASP A 274 -11.05 -15.20 -1.25
N VAL A 275 -12.36 -15.40 -1.07
CA VAL A 275 -13.37 -15.13 -2.12
C VAL A 275 -13.47 -13.63 -2.42
N PRO A 276 -13.73 -12.73 -1.44
CA PRO A 276 -13.73 -11.29 -1.70
C PRO A 276 -12.40 -10.75 -2.22
N VAL A 277 -11.25 -11.22 -1.72
CA VAL A 277 -9.92 -10.78 -2.16
C VAL A 277 -9.68 -11.19 -3.62
N ASN A 278 -9.97 -12.44 -3.98
CA ASN A 278 -9.85 -12.91 -5.36
C ASN A 278 -10.82 -12.18 -6.29
N SER A 279 -12.05 -11.96 -5.84
CA SER A 279 -13.03 -11.16 -6.57
C SER A 279 -12.53 -9.73 -6.78
N ALA A 280 -11.94 -9.11 -5.75
CA ALA A 280 -11.38 -7.77 -5.84
C ALA A 280 -10.21 -7.70 -6.83
N PHE A 281 -9.31 -8.69 -6.79
CA PHE A 281 -8.24 -8.84 -7.77
C PHE A 281 -8.78 -8.98 -9.20
N ASP A 282 -9.77 -9.85 -9.41
CA ASP A 282 -10.32 -10.12 -10.74
C ASP A 282 -11.01 -8.88 -11.32
N ASN A 283 -11.74 -8.14 -10.48
CA ASN A 283 -12.40 -6.88 -10.83
C ASN A 283 -11.46 -5.65 -10.78
N ASN A 284 -10.17 -5.84 -10.48
CA ASN A 284 -9.17 -4.78 -10.36
C ASN A 284 -9.63 -3.64 -9.43
N THR A 285 -10.04 -3.99 -8.22
CA THR A 285 -10.61 -3.07 -7.23
C THR A 285 -9.99 -3.28 -5.85
N GLY A 286 -10.09 -2.26 -4.98
CA GLY A 286 -9.78 -2.38 -3.56
C GLY A 286 -10.91 -3.04 -2.77
N PHE A 287 -10.61 -3.45 -1.55
CA PHE A 287 -11.63 -3.93 -0.62
C PHE A 287 -11.39 -3.42 0.80
N LYS A 288 -12.47 -3.34 1.59
CA LYS A 288 -12.42 -2.95 2.99
C LYS A 288 -13.60 -3.55 3.77
N ALA A 289 -13.39 -3.87 5.04
CA ALA A 289 -14.49 -3.99 5.99
C ALA A 289 -15.22 -2.65 6.10
N PHE A 290 -16.56 -2.65 6.05
CA PHE A 290 -17.34 -1.42 6.06
C PHE A 290 -17.65 -0.98 7.49
N ASP A 291 -17.14 0.20 7.86
CA ASP A 291 -17.51 0.92 9.08
C ASP A 291 -18.54 2.00 8.73
N LEU A 292 -19.75 1.90 9.30
CA LEU A 292 -20.84 2.84 9.02
C LEU A 292 -20.51 4.28 9.41
N ASP A 293 -19.73 4.49 10.47
CA ASP A 293 -19.42 5.82 11.00
C ASP A 293 -18.30 6.50 10.19
N GLN A 294 -17.40 5.71 9.58
CA GLN A 294 -16.22 6.22 8.88
C GLN A 294 -16.39 6.19 7.35
N ASP A 295 -16.94 5.10 6.81
CA ASP A 295 -16.87 4.78 5.38
C ASP A 295 -18.10 5.26 4.60
N GLY A 296 -19.13 5.77 5.27
CA GLY A 296 -20.32 6.32 4.62
C GLY A 296 -20.01 7.44 3.62
N THR A 297 -18.90 8.16 3.80
CA THR A 297 -18.45 9.18 2.84
C THR A 297 -17.62 8.61 1.69
N LEU A 298 -16.95 7.47 1.88
CA LEU A 298 -16.15 6.79 0.85
C LEU A 298 -17.03 5.99 -0.11
N LEU A 299 -18.16 5.47 0.37
CA LEU A 299 -19.09 4.67 -0.42
C LEU A 299 -19.66 5.43 -1.62
N ASN A 300 -19.54 4.83 -2.80
CA ASN A 300 -20.20 5.23 -4.02
C ASN A 300 -21.39 4.27 -4.30
N PRO A 301 -22.63 4.65 -3.94
CA PRO A 301 -23.78 3.75 -3.97
C PRO A 301 -24.17 3.26 -5.38
N ARG A 302 -23.62 3.87 -6.44
CA ARG A 302 -23.88 3.50 -7.84
C ARG A 302 -22.84 2.56 -8.44
N LYS A 303 -21.67 2.43 -7.81
CA LYS A 303 -20.55 1.68 -8.37
C LYS A 303 -20.08 0.56 -7.44
N ASP A 304 -20.13 0.79 -6.15
CA ASP A 304 -19.48 -0.10 -5.18
C ASP A 304 -20.30 -1.34 -4.92
N LEU A 305 -19.59 -2.42 -4.60
CA LEU A 305 -20.16 -3.73 -4.32
C LEU A 305 -20.15 -3.95 -2.82
N ILE A 306 -21.24 -4.53 -2.30
CA ILE A 306 -21.34 -4.87 -0.89
C ILE A 306 -21.47 -6.38 -0.75
N PHE A 307 -20.48 -6.97 -0.09
CA PHE A 307 -20.47 -8.37 0.29
C PHE A 307 -21.04 -8.53 1.70
N LEU A 308 -22.02 -9.40 1.83
CA LEU A 308 -22.72 -9.70 3.07
C LEU A 308 -22.10 -10.94 3.69
N TYR A 309 -21.64 -10.81 4.93
CA TYR A 309 -21.07 -11.91 5.70
C TYR A 309 -21.82 -12.10 7.01
N GLY A 310 -22.47 -13.26 7.12
CA GLY A 310 -23.20 -13.69 8.31
C GLY A 310 -24.54 -12.95 8.54
N PRO A 311 -25.32 -13.40 9.54
CA PRO A 311 -26.64 -12.84 9.85
C PRO A 311 -26.66 -11.34 10.14
N ASP A 312 -25.63 -10.78 10.79
CA ASP A 312 -25.59 -9.34 11.08
C ASP A 312 -25.30 -8.53 9.82
N GLY A 313 -24.48 -9.06 8.90
CA GLY A 313 -24.24 -8.46 7.60
C GLY A 313 -25.55 -8.29 6.83
N GLU A 314 -26.37 -9.34 6.80
CA GLU A 314 -27.72 -9.30 6.23
C GLU A 314 -28.64 -8.31 6.95
N ALA A 315 -28.62 -8.27 8.27
CA ALA A 315 -29.42 -7.30 9.03
C ALA A 315 -29.03 -5.84 8.71
N LYS A 316 -27.75 -5.57 8.46
CA LYS A 316 -27.24 -4.25 8.08
C LYS A 316 -27.61 -3.83 6.65
N LYS A 317 -27.88 -4.77 5.75
CA LYS A 317 -28.24 -4.53 4.36
C LYS A 317 -29.38 -3.51 4.20
N GLU A 318 -30.49 -3.73 4.89
CA GLU A 318 -31.68 -2.87 4.78
C GLU A 318 -31.43 -1.45 5.31
N LYS A 319 -30.59 -1.33 6.35
CA LYS A 319 -30.13 -0.03 6.86
C LYS A 319 -29.34 0.72 5.79
N LEU A 320 -28.41 0.05 5.09
CA LEU A 320 -27.60 0.69 4.05
C LEU A 320 -28.40 1.06 2.80
N LYS A 321 -29.33 0.20 2.37
CA LYS A 321 -30.25 0.53 1.27
C LYS A 321 -31.00 1.82 1.57
N THR A 322 -31.49 1.97 2.80
CA THR A 322 -32.23 3.16 3.22
C THR A 322 -31.33 4.40 3.32
N LEU A 323 -30.18 4.29 3.98
CA LEU A 323 -29.30 5.44 4.24
C LEU A 323 -28.59 5.95 2.99
N TYR A 324 -28.12 5.05 2.13
CA TYR A 324 -27.24 5.39 1.00
C TYR A 324 -27.88 5.14 -0.38
N ARG A 325 -29.11 4.62 -0.44
CA ARG A 325 -29.85 4.35 -1.69
C ARG A 325 -29.08 3.43 -2.65
N ILE A 326 -28.51 2.36 -2.08
CA ILE A 326 -27.75 1.36 -2.81
C ILE A 326 -28.71 0.42 -3.53
N ASP A 327 -28.41 0.11 -4.79
CA ASP A 327 -29.20 -0.84 -5.58
C ASP A 327 -29.04 -2.28 -5.05
N GLU A 328 -30.11 -3.06 -5.09
CA GLU A 328 -30.10 -4.48 -4.72
C GLU A 328 -29.05 -5.25 -5.55
N ALA A 329 -28.87 -4.84 -6.82
CA ALA A 329 -27.89 -5.41 -7.73
C ALA A 329 -26.42 -5.22 -7.29
N ASN A 330 -26.16 -4.43 -6.25
CA ASN A 330 -24.81 -4.20 -5.73
C ASN A 330 -24.48 -5.12 -4.53
N PHE A 331 -25.46 -5.85 -3.99
CA PHE A 331 -25.25 -6.79 -2.88
C PHE A 331 -24.85 -8.19 -3.37
N ARG A 332 -23.92 -8.83 -2.67
CA ARG A 332 -23.42 -10.19 -2.94
C ARG A 332 -23.34 -10.96 -1.63
N GLU A 333 -23.78 -12.21 -1.63
CA GLU A 333 -23.60 -13.11 -0.49
C GLU A 333 -22.23 -13.78 -0.57
N ILE A 334 -21.54 -13.88 0.57
CA ILE A 334 -20.38 -14.76 0.71
C ILE A 334 -20.92 -16.10 1.24
N VAL A 335 -20.98 -17.12 0.37
CA VAL A 335 -21.45 -18.47 0.69
C VAL A 335 -20.38 -19.29 1.40
#